data_AF-A0A543E0H0-F1
#
_entry.id   AF-A0A543E0H0-F1
#
_cell.length_a   1.000
_cell.length_b   1.000
_cell.length_c   1.000
_cell.angle_alpha   90.00
_cell.angle_beta   90.00
_cell.angle_gamma   90.00
#
_symmetry.space_group_name_H-M   'P 1'
#
loop_
_entity.id
_entity.type
_entity.pdbx_description
1 polymer ?
#
loop_
_entity_poly.entity_id
_entity_poly.type
_entity_poly.pdbx_seq_one_letter_code
_entity_poly.pdbx_strand_id
1 'polypeptide(L)'
;MNDLGEIRFVLAGVAEQLGSAYQHAGVARDRIADAVAVLDGLAPQHSEPLVPVELQRAAEELDRGLGFISGGAAVVADIDARL
;
A
#
# COMPACT_ATOMS: atom_id res chain seq x y z
N MET A 1 -23.72 -16.79 21.72
CA MET A 1 -22.79 -16.44 20.63
C MET A 1 -22.14 -17.73 20.17
N ASN A 2 -22.08 -17.96 18.85
CA ASN A 2 -21.48 -19.14 18.24
C ASN A 2 -20.11 -18.72 17.66
N ASP A 3 -19.07 -19.53 17.83
CA ASP A 3 -17.68 -19.23 17.44
C ASP A 3 -17.55 -18.69 16.01
N LEU A 4 -18.36 -19.22 15.07
CA LEU A 4 -18.38 -18.75 13.68
C LEU A 4 -18.77 -17.27 13.52
N GLY A 5 -19.66 -16.76 14.37
CA GLY A 5 -20.06 -15.35 14.34
C GLY A 5 -18.94 -14.42 14.82
N GLU A 6 -18.17 -14.85 15.81
CA GLU A 6 -17.00 -14.11 16.30
C GLU A 6 -15.89 -14.09 15.26
N ILE A 7 -15.64 -15.22 14.58
CA ILE A 7 -14.65 -15.29 13.51
C ILE A 7 -15.02 -14.32 12.37
N ARG A 8 -16.27 -14.31 11.90
CA ARG A 8 -16.71 -13.37 10.85
C ARG A 8 -16.55 -11.92 11.28
N PHE A 9 -16.87 -11.60 12.54
CA PHE A 9 -16.69 -10.24 13.08
C PHE A 9 -15.22 -9.82 13.06
N VAL A 10 -14.31 -10.70 13.47
CA VAL A 10 -12.86 -10.44 13.42
C VAL A 10 -12.38 -10.27 11.99
N LEU A 11 -12.80 -11.14 11.06
CA LEU A 11 -12.42 -11.03 9.64
C LEU A 11 -12.89 -9.71 9.02
N ALA A 12 -14.10 -9.25 9.35
CA ALA A 12 -14.59 -7.95 8.91
C ALA A 12 -13.71 -6.80 9.42
N GLY A 13 -13.31 -6.82 10.69
CA GLY A 13 -12.40 -5.82 11.26
C GLY A 13 -11.01 -5.83 10.60
N VAL A 14 -10.47 -7.02 10.32
CA VAL A 14 -9.20 -7.14 9.59
C VAL A 14 -9.34 -6.62 8.15
N ALA A 15 -10.43 -6.92 7.46
CA ALA A 15 -10.69 -6.42 6.12
C ALA A 15 -10.76 -4.89 6.08
N GLU A 16 -11.41 -4.26 7.06
CA GLU A 16 -11.46 -2.80 7.20
C GLU A 16 -10.07 -2.18 7.41
N GLN A 17 -9.26 -2.80 8.28
CA GLN A 17 -7.88 -2.35 8.55
C GLN A 17 -7.00 -2.49 7.31
N LEU A 18 -7.09 -3.59 6.57
CA LEU A 18 -6.36 -3.81 5.33
C LEU A 18 -6.80 -2.83 4.23
N GLY A 19 -8.11 -2.58 4.11
CA GLY A 19 -8.63 -1.58 3.18
C GLY A 19 -8.12 -0.18 3.50
N SER A 20 -8.13 0.20 4.77
CA SER A 20 -7.58 1.48 5.23
C SER A 20 -6.08 1.58 4.95
N ALA A 21 -5.30 0.53 5.26
CA ALA A 21 -3.87 0.49 5.00
C ALA A 21 -3.57 0.62 3.49
N TYR A 22 -4.35 -0.06 2.64
CA TYR A 22 -4.21 0.02 1.19
C TYR A 22 -4.43 1.45 0.68
N GLN A 23 -5.47 2.13 1.17
CA GLN A 23 -5.75 3.52 0.79
C GLN A 23 -4.62 4.47 1.22
N HIS A 24 -4.15 4.37 2.47
CA HIS A 24 -3.05 5.21 2.95
C HIS A 24 -1.76 4.97 2.18
N ALA A 25 -1.42 3.71 1.92
CA ALA A 25 -0.25 3.34 1.15
C ALA A 25 -0.35 3.80 -0.31
N GLY A 26 -1.53 3.69 -0.92
CA GLY A 26 -1.79 4.19 -2.27
C GLY A 26 -1.59 5.71 -2.38
N VAL A 27 -2.17 6.47 -1.45
CA VAL A 27 -1.97 7.94 -1.40
C VAL A 27 -0.50 8.31 -1.22
N ALA A 28 0.24 7.60 -0.36
CA ALA A 28 1.67 7.83 -0.18
C ALA A 28 2.47 7.53 -1.46
N ARG A 29 2.07 6.49 -2.22
CA ARG A 29 2.72 6.10 -3.47
C ARG A 29 2.53 7.15 -4.53
N ASP A 30 1.30 7.63 -4.70
CA ASP A 30 0.97 8.67 -5.67
C ASP A 30 1.75 9.95 -5.37
N ARG A 31 1.85 10.35 -4.09
CA ARG A 31 2.65 11.50 -3.67
C ARG A 31 4.14 11.35 -3.96
N ILE A 32 4.71 10.16 -3.78
CA ILE A 32 6.11 9.89 -4.13
C ILE A 32 6.30 9.97 -5.65
N ALA A 33 5.40 9.37 -6.42
CA ALA A 33 5.44 9.42 -7.89
C ALA A 33 5.36 10.86 -8.42
N ASP A 34 4.47 11.68 -7.85
CA ASP A 34 4.35 13.10 -8.17
C ASP A 34 5.66 13.86 -7.86
N ALA A 35 6.26 13.61 -6.70
CA ALA A 35 7.52 14.24 -6.32
C ALA A 35 8.67 13.86 -7.27
N VAL A 36 8.77 12.57 -7.63
CA VAL A 36 9.76 12.09 -8.61
C VAL A 36 9.54 12.77 -9.97
N ALA A 37 8.30 12.84 -10.45
CA ALA A 37 7.99 13.48 -11.73
C ALA A 37 8.38 14.97 -11.76
N VAL A 38 8.17 15.70 -10.66
CA VAL A 38 8.61 17.10 -10.53
C VAL A 38 10.13 17.20 -10.64
N LEU A 39 10.87 16.34 -9.93
CA LEU A 39 12.34 16.36 -9.92
C LEU A 39 12.92 15.95 -11.28
N ASP A 40 12.36 14.95 -11.93
CA ASP A 40 12.75 14.53 -13.28
C ASP A 40 12.48 15.63 -14.31
N GLY A 41 11.38 16.39 -14.16
CA GLY A 41 11.09 17.55 -15.01
C GLY A 41 12.11 18.69 -14.88
N LEU A 42 12.78 18.79 -13.74
CA LEU A 42 13.84 19.77 -13.48
C LEU A 42 15.23 19.27 -13.90
N ALA A 43 15.42 17.96 -14.05
CA ALA A 43 16.71 17.35 -14.35
C ALA A 43 17.46 17.95 -15.56
N PRO A 44 16.82 18.38 -16.67
CA PRO A 44 17.54 18.99 -17.80
C PRO A 44 18.30 20.29 -17.45
N GLN A 45 17.98 20.93 -16.34
CA GLN A 45 18.60 22.18 -15.87
C GLN A 45 19.79 21.93 -14.93
N HIS A 46 20.07 20.68 -14.59
CA HIS A 46 21.06 20.29 -13.59
C HIS A 46 22.00 19.21 -14.10
N SER A 47 23.28 19.30 -13.71
CA SER A 47 24.31 18.32 -14.09
C SER A 47 24.26 17.04 -13.24
N GLU A 48 23.58 17.09 -12.09
CA GLU A 48 23.47 15.99 -11.13
C GLU A 48 22.03 15.47 -11.07
N PRO A 49 21.83 14.15 -10.80
CA PRO A 49 20.51 13.60 -10.57
C PRO A 49 19.79 14.30 -9.41
N LEU A 50 18.58 14.78 -9.67
CA LEU A 50 17.79 15.49 -8.66
C LEU A 50 16.94 14.56 -7.80
N VAL A 51 16.63 13.35 -8.26
CA VAL A 51 15.83 12.36 -7.52
C VAL A 51 16.70 11.73 -6.44
N PRO A 52 16.39 11.91 -5.13
CA PRO A 52 17.14 11.28 -4.06
C PRO A 52 16.96 9.75 -4.08
N VAL A 53 18.04 9.01 -3.82
CA VAL A 53 17.99 7.54 -3.78
C VAL A 53 17.06 7.02 -2.68
N GLU A 54 16.93 7.77 -1.58
CA GLU A 54 16.02 7.45 -0.49
C GLU A 54 14.56 7.53 -0.93
N LEU A 55 14.23 8.45 -1.86
CA LEU A 55 12.88 8.59 -2.40
C LEU A 55 12.52 7.41 -3.32
N GLN A 56 13.48 6.94 -4.12
CA GLN A 56 13.32 5.72 -4.93
C GLN A 56 13.12 4.49 -4.04
N ARG A 57 13.95 4.34 -3.00
CA ARG A 57 13.80 3.25 -2.03
C ARG A 57 12.45 3.29 -1.31
N ALA A 58 11.96 4.49 -0.97
CA ALA A 58 10.65 4.65 -0.35
C ALA A 58 9.52 4.18 -1.28
N ALA A 59 9.59 4.48 -2.59
CA ALA A 59 8.64 3.95 -3.58
C ALA A 59 8.67 2.42 -3.64
N GLU A 60 9.86 1.83 -3.72
CA GLU A 60 10.03 0.37 -3.81
C GLU A 60 9.47 -0.36 -2.57
N GLU A 61 9.78 0.14 -1.37
CA GLU A 61 9.27 -0.44 -0.13
C GLU A 61 7.74 -0.28 -0.02
N LEU A 62 7.20 0.82 -0.52
CA LEU A 62 5.76 1.06 -0.53
C LEU A 62 5.02 0.14 -1.52
N ASP A 63 5.58 -0.08 -2.71
CA ASP A 63 5.06 -1.04 -3.67
C ASP A 63 5.09 -2.47 -3.10
N ARG A 64 6.15 -2.84 -2.39
CA ARG A 64 6.23 -4.12 -1.68
C ARG A 64 5.15 -4.22 -0.58
N GLY A 65 4.99 -3.16 0.21
CA GLY A 65 3.97 -3.07 1.26
C GLY A 65 2.54 -3.22 0.71
N LEU A 66 2.24 -2.55 -0.41
CA LEU A 66 0.96 -2.68 -1.13
C LEU A 66 0.72 -4.12 -1.60
N GLY A 67 1.76 -4.81 -2.06
CA GLY A 67 1.69 -6.24 -2.39
C GLY A 67 1.28 -7.10 -1.19
N PHE A 68 1.87 -6.87 -0.02
CA PHE A 68 1.50 -7.59 1.19
C PHE A 68 0.08 -7.28 1.67
N ILE A 69 -0.33 -6.01 1.63
CA ILE A 69 -1.68 -5.59 2.04
C ILE A 69 -2.75 -6.21 1.14
N SER A 70 -2.56 -6.12 -0.19
CA SER A 70 -3.50 -6.68 -1.16
C SER A 70 -3.56 -8.21 -1.10
N GLY A 71 -2.41 -8.88 -0.93
CA GLY A 71 -2.35 -10.32 -0.69
C GLY A 71 -3.07 -10.73 0.61
N GLY A 72 -2.85 -9.99 1.69
CA GLY A 72 -3.55 -10.21 2.96
C GLY A 72 -5.07 -10.04 2.81
N ALA A 73 -5.51 -9.00 2.10
CA ALA A 73 -6.94 -8.76 1.86
C ALA A 73 -7.58 -9.89 1.06
N ALA A 74 -6.88 -10.42 0.05
CA ALA A 74 -7.34 -11.57 -0.74
C ALA A 74 -7.48 -12.83 0.12
N VAL A 75 -6.52 -13.09 1.03
CA VAL A 75 -6.58 -14.24 1.94
C VAL A 75 -7.74 -14.12 2.94
N VAL A 76 -7.95 -12.94 3.51
CA VAL A 76 -9.09 -12.70 4.44
C VAL A 76 -10.42 -12.93 3.73
N ALA A 77 -10.56 -12.47 2.48
CA ALA A 77 -11.75 -12.72 1.67
C ALA A 77 -11.97 -14.21 1.35
N ASP A 78 -10.90 -14.96 1.02
CA ASP A 78 -11.00 -16.42 0.79
C ASP A 78 -11.45 -17.17 2.05
N ILE A 79 -10.92 -16.79 3.21
CA ILE A 79 -11.32 -17.40 4.48
C ILE A 79 -12.80 -17.11 4.76
N ASP A 80 -13.23 -15.85 4.67
CA ASP A 80 -14.62 -15.46 4.94
C ASP A 80 -15.62 -16.19 4.01
N ALA A 81 -15.27 -16.37 2.73
CA ALA A 81 -16.09 -17.09 1.76
C ALA A 81 -16.25 -18.60 2.06
N ARG A 82 -15.38 -19.18 2.89
CA ARG A 82 -15.36 -20.61 3.23
C ARG A 82 -15.97 -20.94 4.59
N LEU A 83 -16.28 -19.92 5.40
CA LEU A 83 -16.95 -20.05 6.71
C LEU A 83 -18.47 -20.12 6.56
#